data_AF-A0A380X9V7-F1
#
_entry.id   AF-A0A380X9V7-F1
#
_cell.length_a   1.000
_cell.length_b   1.000
_cell.length_c   1.000
_cell.angle_alpha   90.00
_cell.angle_beta   90.00
_cell.angle_gamma   90.00
#
_symmetry.space_group_name_H-M   'P 1'
#
loop_
_entity.id
_entity.type
_entity.pdbx_description
1 polymer ?
#
loop_
_entity_poly.entity_id
_entity_poly.type
_entity_poly.pdbx_seq_one_letter_code
_entity_poly.pdbx_strand_id
1 'polypeptide(L)' 'MITPQLGNETIFSFFAENDSYFPTEQQVMLNFQVHNLDEMITHLEQIGVPLVKEKEVSEFGKFIWIEDPDGRLVELWEK' A
#
# COMPACT_ATOMS: atom_id res chain seq x y z
N MET A 1 17.55 0.96 -9.29
CA MET A 1 16.65 0.66 -10.42
C MET A 1 15.76 -0.48 -9.99
N ILE A 2 14.45 -0.29 -9.96
CA ILE A 2 13.49 -1.34 -9.59
C ILE A 2 13.31 -2.23 -10.82
N THR A 3 13.69 -3.50 -10.71
CA THR A 3 13.56 -4.46 -11.80
C THR A 3 12.30 -5.29 -11.55
N PRO A 4 11.28 -5.22 -12.42
CA PRO A 4 10.06 -6.01 -12.25
C PRO A 4 10.36 -7.49 -12.45
N GLN A 5 9.90 -8.34 -11.53
CA GLN A 5 9.92 -9.81 -11.66
C GLN A 5 8.58 -10.30 -12.22
N LEU A 6 8.62 -11.43 -12.94
CA LEU A 6 7.44 -12.08 -13.52
C LEU A 6 6.50 -12.53 -12.38
N GLY A 7 5.41 -11.79 -12.14
CA GLY A 7 4.44 -12.05 -11.07
C GLY A 7 4.12 -10.87 -10.15
N ASN A 8 4.85 -9.75 -10.28
CA ASN A 8 4.60 -8.55 -9.48
C ASN A 8 3.87 -7.50 -10.32
N GLU A 9 2.65 -7.14 -9.92
CA GLU A 9 1.90 -6.06 -10.56
C GLU A 9 2.14 -4.74 -9.81
N THR A 10 2.37 -3.66 -10.56
CA THR A 10 2.33 -2.29 -10.03
C THR A 10 1.18 -1.59 -10.70
N ILE A 11 0.13 -1.31 -9.92
CA ILE A 11 -1.10 -0.69 -10.42
C ILE A 11 -1.02 0.80 -10.11
N PHE A 12 -1.18 1.63 -11.14
CA PHE A 12 -1.24 3.08 -11.02
C PHE A 12 -2.61 3.56 -11.51
N SER A 13 -3.44 4.06 -10.59
CA SER A 13 -4.83 4.45 -10.88
C SER A 13 -5.12 5.86 -10.37
N PHE A 14 -5.82 6.65 -11.18
CA PHE A 14 -6.32 7.97 -10.80
C PHE A 14 -7.73 7.84 -10.21
N PHE A 15 -8.00 8.51 -9.09
CA PHE A 15 -9.33 8.59 -8.52
C PHE A 15 -10.15 9.73 -9.11
N ALA A 16 -11.48 9.58 -9.09
CA ALA A 16 -12.39 10.70 -9.31
C ALA A 16 -12.40 11.62 -8.08
N GLU A 17 -12.61 12.93 -8.27
CA GLU A 17 -12.52 13.99 -7.23
C GLU A 17 -13.33 13.72 -5.93
N ASN A 18 -14.30 12.80 -5.94
CA ASN A 18 -15.22 12.54 -4.82
C ASN A 18 -15.12 11.13 -4.23
N ASP A 19 -14.04 10.38 -4.49
CA ASP A 19 -13.86 9.05 -3.89
C ASP A 19 -13.53 9.16 -2.39
N SER A 20 -14.34 8.55 -1.53
CA SER A 20 -14.19 8.59 -0.07
C SER A 20 -13.17 7.59 0.47
N TYR A 21 -12.56 6.79 -0.40
CA TYR A 21 -11.61 5.75 -0.01
C TYR A 21 -10.26 6.30 0.50
N PHE A 22 -9.87 7.51 0.07
CA PHE A 22 -8.65 8.21 0.50
C PHE A 22 -8.90 9.71 0.77
N PRO A 23 -8.00 10.40 1.52
CA PRO A 23 -8.09 11.83 1.76
C PRO A 23 -8.13 12.62 0.45
N THR A 24 -9.00 13.64 0.38
CA THR A 24 -9.27 14.44 -0.83
C THR A 24 -8.03 15.18 -1.38
N GLU A 25 -6.98 15.36 -0.56
CA GLU A 25 -5.72 15.98 -0.97
C GLU A 25 -4.79 15.02 -1.75
N GLN A 26 -5.07 13.71 -1.76
CA GLN A 26 -4.26 12.71 -2.44
C GLN A 26 -4.85 12.33 -3.81
N GLN A 27 -4.32 12.92 -4.88
CA GLN A 27 -4.82 12.75 -6.26
C GLN A 27 -4.50 11.38 -6.91
N VAL A 28 -3.67 10.54 -6.27
CA VAL A 28 -3.23 9.25 -6.83
C VAL A 28 -3.20 8.14 -5.76
N MET A 29 -3.68 6.94 -6.13
CA MET A 29 -3.51 5.73 -5.32
C MET A 29 -2.13 5.14 -5.58
N LEU A 30 -1.36 4.90 -4.53
CA LEU A 30 -0.17 4.06 -4.62
C LEU A 30 -0.49 2.72 -3.99
N ASN A 31 -0.56 1.69 -4.83
CA ASN A 31 -0.81 0.32 -4.41
C ASN A 31 0.31 -0.58 -4.95
N PHE A 32 0.94 -1.34 -4.05
CA PHE A 32 2.01 -2.26 -4.41
C PHE A 32 1.70 -3.67 -3.91
N GLN A 33 1.75 -4.63 -4.83
CA GLN A 33 1.74 -6.03 -4.46
C GLN A 33 3.10 -6.43 -3.91
N VAL A 34 3.12 -7.09 -2.75
CA VAL A 34 4.32 -7.64 -2.13
C VAL A 34 4.23 -9.16 -2.08
N HIS A 35 5.40 -9.80 -2.06
CA HIS A 35 5.48 -11.26 -2.02
C HIS A 35 5.15 -11.86 -0.64
N ASN A 36 5.45 -11.13 0.43
CA ASN A 36 5.20 -11.54 1.81
C ASN A 36 4.87 -10.31 2.66
N LEU A 37 3.60 -10.16 3.04
CA LEU A 37 3.15 -8.98 3.78
C LEU A 37 3.66 -8.99 5.22
N ASP A 38 3.78 -10.16 5.84
CA ASP A 38 4.19 -10.28 7.24
C ASP A 38 5.69 -9.95 7.42
N GLU A 39 6.54 -10.34 6.44
CA GLU A 39 7.93 -9.85 6.36
C GLU A 39 8.00 -8.35 6.11
N MET A 40 7.11 -7.82 5.26
CA MET A 40 7.06 -6.39 4.98
C MET A 40 6.69 -5.58 6.22
N ILE A 41 5.69 -6.02 6.99
CA ILE A 41 5.31 -5.39 8.27
C ILE A 41 6.50 -5.38 9.23
N THR A 42 7.18 -6.53 9.37
CA THR A 42 8.36 -6.64 10.23
C THR A 42 9.46 -5.66 9.82
N HIS A 43 9.72 -5.53 8.51
CA HIS A 43 10.71 -4.59 8.01
C HIS A 43 10.30 -3.13 8.24
N LEU A 44 9.03 -2.78 8.00
CA LEU A 44 8.49 -1.45 8.26
C LEU A 44 8.62 -1.06 9.74
N GLU A 45 8.29 -1.96 10.66
CA GLU A 45 8.49 -1.77 12.09
C GLU A 45 9.96 -1.54 12.46
N GLN A 46 10.88 -2.32 11.86
CA GLN A 46 12.33 -2.16 12.09
C GLN A 46 12.87 -0.80 11.65
N ILE A 47 12.34 -0.24 10.57
CA ILE A 47 12.74 1.08 10.06
C ILE A 47 11.90 2.23 10.67
N GLY A 48 10.98 1.93 11.58
CA GLY A 48 10.17 2.91 12.31
C GLY A 48 9.01 3.49 11.49
N VAL A 49 8.52 2.78 10.48
CA VAL A 49 7.34 3.17 9.69
C VAL A 49 6.10 2.50 10.29
N PRO A 50 5.19 3.25 10.92
CA PRO A 50 3.97 2.70 11.49
C PRO A 50 2.91 2.42 10.42
N LEU A 51 2.01 1.47 10.71
CA LEU A 51 0.79 1.30 9.93
C LEU A 51 -0.23 2.38 10.30
N VAL A 52 -0.91 2.93 9.29
CA VAL A 52 -1.94 3.97 9.48
C VAL A 52 -3.30 3.36 9.79
N LYS A 53 -3.52 2.10 9.39
CA LYS A 53 -4.73 1.31 9.62
C LYS A 53 -4.36 -0.10 10.08
N GLU A 54 -5.28 -0.77 10.75
CA GLU A 54 -5.12 -2.18 11.08
C GLU A 54 -5.02 -3.03 9.81
N LYS A 55 -4.27 -4.14 9.88
CA LYS A 55 -4.18 -5.10 8.77
C LYS A 55 -5.57 -5.65 8.45
N GLU A 56 -5.96 -5.56 7.18
CA GLU A 56 -7.19 -6.16 6.68
C GLU A 56 -6.89 -7.50 6.02
N VAL A 57 -7.75 -8.50 6.26
CA VAL A 57 -7.65 -9.82 5.64
C VAL A 57 -9.02 -10.17 5.07
N SER A 58 -9.09 -10.40 3.77
CA SER A 58 -10.32 -10.74 3.06
C SER A 58 -10.09 -11.85 2.04
N GLU A 59 -11.14 -12.27 1.32
CA GLU A 59 -11.04 -13.22 0.20
C GLU A 59 -10.19 -12.69 -0.97
N PHE A 60 -9.93 -11.37 -1.00
CA PHE A 60 -9.15 -10.70 -2.05
C PHE A 60 -7.66 -10.58 -1.71
N GLY A 61 -7.25 -10.92 -0.49
CA GLY A 61 -5.86 -10.86 -0.03
C GLY A 61 -5.73 -10.24 1.37
N LYS A 62 -4.49 -9.94 1.74
CA LYS A 62 -4.14 -9.16 2.94
C LYS A 62 -3.72 -7.76 2.53
N PHE A 63 -4.10 -6.76 3.30
CA PHE A 63 -3.86 -5.35 3.01
C PHE A 63 -3.34 -4.61 4.24
N ILE A 64 -2.39 -3.70 4.03
CA ILE A 64 -1.91 -2.73 5.03
C ILE A 64 -1.74 -1.36 4.37
N TRP A 65 -1.71 -0.32 5.20
CA TRP A 65 -1.55 1.05 4.75
C TRP A 65 -0.44 1.75 5.57
N ILE A 66 0.46 2.43 4.88
CA ILE A 66 1.51 3.28 5.47
C ILE A 66 1.39 4.71 4.92
N GLU A 67 2.08 5.65 5.55
CA GLU A 67 2.15 7.04 5.10
C GLU A 67 3.56 7.35 4.59
N ASP A 68 3.67 8.05 3.45
CA ASP A 68 4.92 8.63 2.98
C ASP A 68 5.27 9.91 3.78
N PRO A 69 6.49 10.46 3.66
CA PRO A 69 6.88 11.69 4.37
C PRO A 69 6.04 12.94 4.03
N ASP A 70 5.28 12.93 2.94
CA ASP A 70 4.40 14.02 2.51
C ASP A 70 2.94 13.81 2.95
N GLY A 71 2.65 12.75 3.73
CA GLY A 71 1.30 12.46 4.21
C GLY A 71 0.45 11.60 3.27
N ARG A 72 1.03 11.02 2.21
CA ARG A 72 0.28 10.21 1.24
C ARG A 72 0.18 8.76 1.71
N LEU A 73 -1.02 8.21 1.62
CA LEU A 73 -1.29 6.81 1.89
C LEU A 73 -0.76 5.91 0.78
N VAL A 74 -0.01 4.89 1.19
CA VAL A 74 0.47 3.81 0.33
C VAL A 74 -0.14 2.51 0.82
N GLU A 75 -0.82 1.81 -0.08
CA GLU A 75 -1.39 0.50 0.16
C GLU A 75 -0.41 -0.59 -0.26
N LEU A 76 -0.17 -1.55 0.62
CA LEU A 76 0.61 -2.74 0.33
C LEU A 76 -0.30 -3.96 0.49
N TRP A 77 -0.25 -4.87 -0.47
CA TRP A 77 -1.11 -6.06 -0.43
C TRP A 77 -0.40 -7.33 -0.89
N GLU A 78 -0.90 -8.45 -0.40
CA GLU A 78 -0.44 -9.81 -0.73
C GLU A 78 -1.68 -10.65 -1.05
N LYS A 79 -1.59 -11.48 -2.10
CA LYS A 79 -2.68 -12.40 -2.47
C LYS A 79 -2.52 -13.75 -1.78
#